data_AF-A0A532C0N2-F1
#
_entry.id   AF-A0A532C0N2-F1
#
_cell.length_a   1.000
_cell.length_b   1.000
_cell.length_c   1.000
_cell.angle_alpha   90.00
_cell.angle_beta   90.00
_cell.angle_gamma   90.00
#
_symmetry.space_group_name_H-M   'P 1'
#
loop_
_entity.id
_entity.type
_entity.pdbx_description
1 polymer ?
#
loop_
_entity_poly.entity_id
_entity_poly.type
_entity_poly.pdbx_seq_one_letter_code
_entity_poly.pdbx_strand_id
1 'polypeptide(L)' 'MGTGEGSSTGIMLFQFIPINQNNRFVKAYQHALAQSGGTRLVDVTIEERWFWAWVLNGYIFQVKGTGVVEKR' A
#
# COMPACT_ATOMS: atom_id res chain seq x y z
N MET A 1 -9.38 -3.94 -17.15
CA MET A 1 -9.69 -4.35 -15.77
C MET A 1 -8.99 -5.66 -15.53
N GLY A 2 -8.13 -5.71 -14.51
CA GLY A 2 -7.35 -6.88 -14.16
C GLY A 2 -6.79 -6.75 -12.75
N THR A 3 -5.93 -7.68 -12.35
CA THR A 3 -5.25 -7.61 -11.06
C THR A 3 -4.31 -6.40 -11.02
N GLY A 4 -4.40 -5.63 -9.94
CA GLY A 4 -3.48 -4.55 -9.62
C GLY A 4 -2.80 -4.80 -8.29
N GLU A 5 -1.54 -4.41 -8.23
CA GLU A 5 -0.68 -4.54 -7.07
C GLU A 5 0.06 -3.21 -6.84
N GLY A 6 0.13 -2.81 -5.58
CA GLY A 6 0.79 -1.57 -5.17
C GLY A 6 1.41 -1.72 -3.80
N SER A 7 2.52 -1.03 -3.58
CA SER A 7 3.17 -1.03 -2.28
C SER A 7 3.61 0.38 -1.87
N SER A 8 3.74 0.59 -0.56
CA SER A 8 4.28 1.81 0.01
C SER A 8 4.98 1.52 1.34
N THR A 9 6.10 2.17 1.57
CA THR A 9 6.91 1.98 2.78
C THR A 9 6.74 3.16 3.73
N GLY A 10 6.37 2.87 4.98
CA GLY A 10 6.48 3.79 6.11
C GLY A 10 7.77 3.50 6.89
N ILE A 11 8.40 4.55 7.44
CA ILE A 11 9.60 4.44 8.28
C ILE A 11 9.33 5.18 9.60
N MET A 12 9.76 4.60 10.72
CA MET A 12 9.86 5.28 12.00
C MET A 12 11.35 5.45 12.31
N LEU A 13 11.85 6.67 12.13
CA LEU A 13 13.25 6.98 12.40
C LEU A 13 13.42 7.31 13.88
N PHE A 14 14.41 6.67 14.50
CA PHE A 14 14.74 6.73 15.93
C PHE A 14 13.56 6.48 16.88
N GLN A 15 12.49 5.86 16.42
CA GLN A 15 11.24 5.68 17.15
C GLN A 15 10.34 6.93 17.33
N PHE A 16 10.70 8.09 16.78
CA PHE A 16 9.96 9.34 17.02
C PHE A 16 9.71 10.22 15.79
N ILE A 17 10.42 10.00 14.68
CA ILE A 17 10.18 10.74 13.42
C ILE A 17 9.42 9.82 12.46
N PRO A 18 8.11 10.03 12.27
CA PRO A 18 7.32 9.26 11.30
C PRO A 18 7.57 9.78 9.88
N ILE A 19 7.95 8.89 8.97
CA ILE A 19 8.11 9.18 7.54
C ILE A 19 7.13 8.29 6.78
N ASN A 20 6.19 8.90 6.06
CA ASN A 20 5.18 8.21 5.26
C ASN A 20 4.32 7.18 6.04
N GLN A 21 4.24 7.29 7.38
CA GLN A 21 3.50 6.33 8.21
C GLN A 21 2.00 6.37 7.97
N ASN A 22 1.39 7.56 8.02
CA ASN A 22 -0.07 7.69 8.00
C ASN A 22 -0.68 7.41 6.61
N ASN A 23 0.07 7.69 5.55
CA ASN A 23 -0.44 7.62 4.18
C ASN A 23 0.01 6.36 3.41
N ARG A 24 0.77 5.45 4.04
CA ARG A 24 1.31 4.25 3.37
C ARG A 24 0.22 3.40 2.73
N PHE A 25 -0.89 3.18 3.44
CA PHE A 25 -2.01 2.40 2.93
C PHE A 25 -2.66 3.06 1.70
N VAL A 26 -3.00 4.35 1.81
CA VAL A 26 -3.63 5.10 0.72
C VAL A 26 -2.74 5.10 -0.52
N LYS A 27 -1.43 5.28 -0.36
CA LYS A 27 -0.47 5.21 -1.45
C LYS A 27 -0.41 3.81 -2.06
N ALA A 28 -0.29 2.76 -1.25
CA ALA A 28 -0.27 1.38 -1.75
C ALA A 28 -1.55 1.03 -2.51
N TYR A 29 -2.72 1.43 -2.00
CA TYR A 29 -4.01 1.28 -2.67
C TYR A 29 -4.07 2.07 -3.99
N GLN A 30 -3.63 3.33 -4.01
CA GLN A 30 -3.62 4.14 -5.22
C GLN A 30 -2.70 3.55 -6.30
N HIS A 31 -1.54 3.02 -5.91
CA HIS A 31 -0.64 2.30 -6.83
C HIS A 31 -1.31 1.04 -7.40
N ALA A 32 -1.96 0.24 -6.55
CA ALA A 32 -2.69 -0.95 -6.99
C ALA A 32 -3.86 -0.61 -7.92
N LEU A 33 -4.63 0.44 -7.59
CA LEU A 33 -5.76 0.88 -8.39
C LEU A 33 -5.31 1.39 -9.76
N ALA A 34 -4.27 2.24 -9.79
CA ALA A 34 -3.68 2.75 -11.04
C ALA A 34 -3.20 1.63 -11.95
N GLN A 35 -2.61 0.56 -11.39
CA GLN A 35 -2.16 -0.59 -12.17
C GLN A 35 -3.33 -1.45 -12.67
N SER A 36 -4.40 -1.59 -11.88
CA SER A 36 -5.57 -2.42 -12.22
C SER A 36 -6.42 -1.89 -13.40
N GLY A 37 -6.31 -0.58 -13.67
CA GLY A 37 -7.12 0.13 -14.67
C GLY A 37 -8.63 0.20 -14.34
N GLY A 38 -9.01 0.00 -13.07
CA GLY A 38 -10.39 0.13 -12.57
C GLY A 38 -10.63 1.44 -11.82
N THR A 39 -11.88 1.65 -11.36
CA THR A 39 -12.24 2.77 -10.48
C THR A 39 -12.26 2.36 -9.00
N ARG A 40 -12.31 1.05 -8.71
CA ARG A 40 -12.16 0.47 -7.37
C ARG A 40 -11.53 -0.91 -7.44
N LEU A 41 -10.95 -1.36 -6.34
CA LEU A 41 -10.46 -2.73 -6.18
C LEU A 41 -11.50 -3.60 -5.47
N VAL A 42 -11.65 -4.84 -5.91
CA VAL A 42 -12.37 -5.93 -5.21
C VAL A 42 -11.39 -7.07 -4.92
N ASP A 43 -11.79 -8.02 -4.07
CA ASP A 43 -10.95 -9.14 -3.63
C ASP A 43 -9.58 -8.67 -3.12
N VAL A 44 -9.62 -7.65 -2.25
CA VAL A 44 -8.43 -6.97 -1.78
C VAL A 44 -7.69 -7.83 -0.75
N THR A 45 -6.43 -8.13 -1.04
CA THR A 45 -5.48 -8.72 -0.10
C THR A 45 -4.50 -7.67 0.37
N ILE A 46 -4.34 -7.57 1.69
CA ILE A 46 -3.42 -6.65 2.34
C ILE A 46 -2.33 -7.47 3.03
N GLU A 47 -1.07 -7.18 2.70
CA GLU A 47 0.10 -7.77 3.34
C GLU A 47 0.99 -6.65 3.91
N GLU A 48 1.53 -6.86 5.11
CA GLU A 48 2.51 -5.95 5.71
C GLU A 48 3.79 -6.72 6.06
N ARG A 49 4.94 -6.23 5.60
CA ARG A 49 6.26 -6.77 5.97
C ARG A 49 7.03 -5.75 6.78
N TRP A 50 7.57 -6.21 7.90
CA TRP A 50 8.29 -5.35 8.84
C TRP A 50 9.78 -5.64 8.76
N PHE A 51 10.58 -4.58 8.87
CA PHE A 51 12.02 -4.71 9.03
C PHE A 51 12.51 -3.74 10.10
N TRP A 52 13.62 -4.12 10.72
CA TRP A 52 14.27 -3.35 11.76
C TRP A 52 15.73 -3.10 11.37
N ALA A 53 16.24 -1.96 11.77
CA ALA A 53 17.63 -1.57 11.69
C ALA A 53 18.00 -0.82 12.97
N TRP A 54 19.29 -0.59 13.19
CA TRP A 54 19.79 0.03 14.43
C TRP A 54 19.10 1.34 14.81
N VAL A 55 18.74 2.17 13.82
CA VAL A 55 18.18 3.51 14.04
C VAL A 55 16.75 3.67 13.53
N LEU A 56 16.15 2.64 12.94
CA LEU A 56 14.81 2.74 12.35
C LEU A 56 14.10 1.41 12.33
N ASN A 57 12.78 1.47 12.20
CA ASN A 57 11.97 0.37 11.73
C ASN A 57 11.18 0.82 10.50
N GLY A 58 10.84 -0.13 9.64
CA GLY A 58 10.08 0.14 8.44
C GLY A 58 8.98 -0.89 8.23
N TYR A 59 7.93 -0.41 7.59
CA TYR A 59 6.68 -1.13 7.35
C TYR A 59 6.35 -1.02 5.87
N ILE A 60 6.55 -2.13 5.15
CA ILE A 60 6.22 -2.23 3.74
C ILE A 60 4.78 -2.72 3.66
N PHE A 61 3.87 -1.84 3.26
CA PHE A 61 2.47 -2.15 3.03
C PHE A 61 2.28 -2.53 1.57
N GLN A 62 1.61 -3.65 1.31
CA GLN A 62 1.34 -4.15 -0.03
C GLN A 62 -0.16 -4.45 -0.16
N VAL A 63 -0.74 -3.93 -1.24
CA VAL A 63 -2.16 -4.08 -1.56
C VAL A 63 -2.25 -4.76 -2.92
N LYS A 64 -3.00 -5.85 -2.98
CA LYS A 64 -3.33 -6.57 -4.21
C LYS A 64 -4.85 -6.62 -4.33
N GLY A 65 -5.37 -6.59 -5.55
CA GLY A 65 -6.80 -6.77 -5.79
C GLY A 65 -7.14 -6.69 -7.26
N THR A 66 -8.40 -6.91 -7.61
CA THR A 66 -8.87 -6.85 -8.99
C THR A 66 -9.59 -5.54 -9.25
N GLY A 67 -9.18 -4.79 -10.27
CA GLY A 67 -9.79 -3.52 -10.64
C GLY A 67 -11.11 -3.72 -11.36
N VAL A 68 -12.17 -3.08 -10.88
CA VAL A 68 -13.49 -3.07 -11.53
C VAL A 68 -13.96 -1.63 -11.74
N VAL A 69 -14.83 -1.42 -12.73
CA VAL A 69 -15.50 -0.15 -12.99
C VAL A 69 -16.93 -0.24 -12.51
N GLU A 70 -17.35 0.81 -11.81
CA GLU A 70 -18.75 0.97 -11.44
C GLU A 70 -19.60 1.30 -12.66
N LYS A 71 -20.57 0.44 -13.00
CA LYS A 71 -21.62 0.81 -13.95
C LYS A 71 -22.58 1.76 -13.23
N ARG A 72 -22.65 3.00 -13.72
CA ARG A 72 -23.73 3.93 -13.40
C ARG A 72 -25.04 3.48 -14.03
#